data_AF-A0A0D2C1V3-F1
#
_entry.id   AF-A0A0D2C1V3-F1
#
_cell.length_a   1.000
_cell.length_b   1.000
_cell.length_c   1.000
_cell.angle_alpha   90.00
_cell.angle_beta   90.00
_cell.angle_gamma   90.00
#
_symmetry.space_group_name_H-M   'P 1'
#
loop_
_entity.id
_entity.type
_entity.pdbx_description
1 polymer ?
#
loop_
_entity_poly.entity_id
_entity_poly.type
_entity_poly.pdbx_seq_one_letter_code
_entity_poly.pdbx_strand_id
1 'polypeptide(L)'
;MARTTRLIKTQKILESDNESVKDAALQEVLETTLELIENSPSESPKNTDFLATLFKKDLNISTFLCKSGLFSRAARGKWTASPNASLRQLSARLHVLGGINIGEPWPKWDDRNHPNHRTANRDDGHYDLFAHLDEIGYVSANDDDDDYDDEDDDDDEDDGDNDEDTDGHESPGLGLPSADAPEETSTSSASTSTTFSPQPIRYTHPFARSKVYDLRRYTAANMWGPFTDDGSGCVDWEKVQAIMIIIGFNYNLYSDRLRRSSARPARIRQSSGNEPWDGVFSGIATDSYVSCRMPGQVRPSIRPDLDALDPYGVTGSWMRVVCFLDYNDLYAFNFKSDPPESTQDREPLTTREAFRLLRLQLNVTSVEDPNPEDGDGDMPVVHFQGTSRSTSMAWDPNANSQIRGTARKTASGAIRWTTFSLFHGEERWRSEGVQIGGLRSARGILGNWFDKDYDDHGPAGPTAFWKISDDLIEESQPPGNQFAMLQALLNHLSGND
;
A
#
# COMPACT_ATOMS: atom_id res chain seq x y z
N MET A 1 -14.04 32.53 21.45
CA MET A 1 -12.72 32.77 22.06
C MET A 1 -11.92 31.48 22.30
N ALA A 2 -12.49 30.42 22.90
CA ALA A 2 -11.75 29.19 23.20
C ALA A 2 -11.09 28.48 21.99
N ARG A 3 -11.79 28.38 20.85
CA ARG A 3 -11.26 27.74 19.62
C ARG A 3 -10.03 28.47 19.05
N THR A 4 -10.06 29.80 19.03
CA THR A 4 -8.93 30.64 18.58
C THR A 4 -7.73 30.49 19.49
N THR A 5 -7.94 30.44 20.81
CA THR A 5 -6.86 30.21 21.78
C THR A 5 -6.20 28.84 21.61
N ARG A 6 -6.99 27.79 21.37
CA ARG A 6 -6.50 26.42 21.10
C ARG A 6 -5.61 26.40 19.85
N LEU A 7 -6.09 27.00 18.75
CA LEU A 7 -5.33 27.08 17.50
C LEU A 7 -3.99 27.83 17.66
N ILE A 8 -4.00 28.99 18.32
CA ILE A 8 -2.77 29.77 18.57
C ILE A 8 -1.77 28.97 19.41
N LYS A 9 -2.27 28.22 20.40
CA LYS A 9 -1.41 27.36 21.24
C LYS A 9 -0.80 26.24 20.41
N THR A 10 -1.60 25.52 19.63
CA THR A 10 -1.11 24.46 18.71
C THR A 10 -0.09 24.99 17.73
N GLN A 11 -0.33 26.16 17.13
CA GLN A 11 0.62 26.83 16.26
C GLN A 11 1.97 27.07 16.97
N LYS A 12 1.96 27.69 18.15
CA LYS A 12 3.18 27.95 18.92
C LYS A 12 3.93 26.66 19.28
N ILE A 13 3.22 25.58 19.58
CA ILE A 13 3.83 24.27 19.85
C ILE A 13 4.49 23.71 18.59
N LEU A 14 3.81 23.77 17.44
CA LEU A 14 4.33 23.31 16.15
C LEU A 14 5.53 24.16 15.67
N GLU A 15 5.55 25.45 16.01
CA GLU A 15 6.65 26.37 15.71
C GLU A 15 7.85 26.21 16.64
N SER A 16 7.65 25.77 17.88
CA SER A 16 8.72 25.53 18.86
C SER A 16 9.77 24.54 18.33
N ASP A 17 11.03 24.72 18.72
CA ASP A 17 12.11 23.76 18.44
C ASP A 17 12.47 22.91 19.69
N ASN A 18 11.66 23.01 20.75
CA ASN A 18 11.81 22.23 21.97
C ASN A 18 11.00 20.92 21.91
N GLU A 19 11.69 19.79 21.84
CA GLU A 19 11.09 18.44 21.76
C GLU A 19 10.24 18.11 22.99
N SER A 20 10.71 18.43 24.20
CA SER A 20 9.98 18.14 25.45
C SER A 20 8.62 18.86 25.51
N VAL A 21 8.55 20.11 25.00
CA VAL A 21 7.29 20.87 24.90
C VAL A 21 6.32 20.20 23.92
N LYS A 22 6.83 19.67 22.80
CA LYS A 22 6.01 18.98 21.80
C LYS A 22 5.50 17.64 22.30
N ASP A 23 6.38 16.84 22.92
CA ASP A 23 6.03 15.52 23.49
C ASP A 23 4.94 15.67 24.57
N ALA A 24 5.08 16.65 25.47
CA ALA A 24 4.08 16.94 26.51
C ALA A 24 2.72 17.37 25.93
N ALA A 25 2.68 17.87 24.69
CA ALA A 25 1.47 18.34 24.02
C ALA A 25 0.97 17.39 22.91
N LEU A 26 1.48 16.16 22.84
CA LEU A 26 1.17 15.18 21.78
C LEU A 26 -0.33 15.05 21.51
N GLN A 27 -1.12 14.73 22.53
CA GLN A 27 -2.57 14.53 22.39
C GLN A 27 -3.26 15.80 21.87
N GLU A 28 -2.99 16.95 22.50
CA GLU A 28 -3.63 18.21 22.15
C GLU A 28 -3.33 18.62 20.70
N VAL A 29 -2.08 18.45 20.25
CA VAL A 29 -1.69 18.76 18.88
C VAL A 29 -2.35 17.83 17.88
N LEU A 30 -2.36 16.51 18.13
CA LEU A 30 -2.98 15.52 17.25
C LEU A 30 -4.48 15.80 17.08
N GLU A 31 -5.22 15.94 18.18
CA GLU A 31 -6.66 16.20 18.15
C GLU A 31 -6.98 17.53 17.47
N THR A 32 -6.26 18.61 17.82
CA THR A 32 -6.51 19.93 17.22
C THR A 32 -6.21 19.93 15.73
N THR A 33 -5.14 19.25 15.31
CA THR A 33 -4.77 19.17 13.89
C THR A 33 -5.83 18.39 13.09
N LEU A 34 -6.29 17.26 13.61
CA LEU A 34 -7.36 16.49 12.97
C LEU A 34 -8.68 17.27 12.91
N GLU A 35 -9.05 17.98 13.99
CA GLU A 35 -10.23 18.85 14.01
C GLU A 35 -10.11 19.95 12.94
N LEU A 36 -8.93 20.53 12.72
CA LEU A 36 -8.71 21.52 11.65
C LEU A 36 -8.86 20.91 10.26
N ILE A 37 -8.34 19.71 10.05
CA ILE A 37 -8.46 18.98 8.78
C ILE A 37 -9.92 18.68 8.46
N GLU A 38 -10.66 18.12 9.43
CA GLU A 38 -12.08 17.75 9.26
C GLU A 38 -12.97 18.97 8.99
N ASN A 39 -12.60 20.14 9.54
CA ASN A 39 -13.31 21.39 9.32
C ASN A 39 -12.74 22.23 8.16
N SER A 40 -11.84 21.70 7.34
CA SER A 40 -11.26 22.44 6.21
C SER A 40 -12.24 22.50 5.04
N PRO A 41 -12.72 23.68 4.63
CA PRO A 41 -13.62 23.81 3.49
C PRO A 41 -12.86 23.53 2.19
N SER A 42 -13.55 22.93 1.22
CA SER A 42 -13.04 22.65 -0.12
C SER A 42 -12.51 23.89 -0.84
N GLU A 43 -13.19 25.03 -0.64
CA GLU A 43 -12.97 26.28 -1.34
C GLU A 43 -11.73 27.07 -0.86
N SER A 44 -11.13 26.68 0.27
CA SER A 44 -10.01 27.42 0.86
C SER A 44 -8.94 26.48 1.42
N PRO A 45 -7.77 26.38 0.77
CA PRO A 45 -6.67 25.53 1.24
C PRO A 45 -5.93 26.11 2.45
N LYS A 46 -6.38 27.22 3.05
CA LYS A 46 -5.67 27.92 4.14
C LYS A 46 -5.26 26.99 5.29
N ASN A 47 -6.15 26.10 5.72
CA ASN A 47 -5.85 25.16 6.81
C ASN A 47 -4.83 24.10 6.36
N THR A 48 -5.03 23.51 5.17
CA THR A 48 -4.13 22.48 4.64
C THR A 48 -2.75 23.05 4.32
N ASP A 49 -2.66 24.26 3.77
CA ASP A 49 -1.41 24.98 3.48
C ASP A 49 -0.67 25.37 4.76
N PHE A 50 -1.42 25.84 5.76
CA PHE A 50 -0.89 26.16 7.09
C PHE A 50 -0.27 24.92 7.74
N LEU A 51 -1.00 23.81 7.77
CA LEU A 51 -0.51 22.54 8.30
C LEU A 51 0.66 22.00 7.47
N ALA A 52 0.57 22.03 6.14
CA ALA A 52 1.63 21.60 5.25
C ALA A 52 2.92 22.39 5.49
N THR A 53 2.83 23.68 5.80
CA THR A 53 3.99 24.50 6.14
C THR A 53 4.62 24.08 7.46
N LEU A 54 3.81 23.85 8.50
CA LEU A 54 4.32 23.47 9.81
C LEU A 54 4.91 22.05 9.84
N PHE A 55 4.30 21.11 9.12
CA PHE A 55 4.74 19.72 9.04
C PHE A 55 5.88 19.47 8.03
N LYS A 56 6.46 20.53 7.44
CA LYS A 56 7.77 20.46 6.78
C LYS A 56 8.94 20.39 7.76
N LYS A 57 8.74 20.76 9.05
CA LYS A 57 9.78 20.66 10.08
C LYS A 57 9.99 19.20 10.48
N ASP A 58 11.21 18.69 10.36
CA ASP A 58 11.60 17.34 10.76
C ASP A 58 11.16 16.97 12.18
N LEU A 59 11.29 17.90 13.13
CA LEU A 59 10.88 17.68 14.51
C LEU A 59 9.36 17.49 14.66
N ASN A 60 8.54 18.15 13.84
CA ASN A 60 7.09 17.91 13.87
C ASN A 60 6.74 16.52 13.31
N ILE A 61 7.50 16.08 12.31
CA ILE A 61 7.34 14.75 11.70
C ILE A 61 7.67 13.67 12.72
N SER A 62 8.86 13.74 13.33
CA SER A 62 9.30 12.75 14.32
C SER A 62 8.42 12.74 15.57
N THR A 63 7.99 13.92 16.06
CA THR A 63 7.26 14.02 17.32
C THR A 63 5.76 13.74 17.18
N PHE A 64 5.14 13.99 16.02
CA PHE A 64 3.68 13.83 15.87
C PHE A 64 3.26 12.77 14.85
N LEU A 65 4.04 12.54 13.79
CA LEU A 65 3.67 11.61 12.71
C LEU A 65 4.33 10.23 12.87
N CYS A 66 5.44 10.16 13.60
CA CYS A 66 6.21 8.93 13.82
C CYS A 66 5.96 8.27 15.20
N LYS A 67 4.76 8.46 15.80
CA LYS A 67 4.43 7.89 17.12
C LYS A 67 3.57 6.61 17.05
N SER A 68 3.33 6.05 15.87
CA SER A 68 2.73 4.72 15.73
C SER A 68 3.71 3.61 16.16
N GLY A 69 3.19 2.43 16.43
CA GLY A 69 3.97 1.23 16.75
C GLY A 69 4.84 0.76 15.59
N LEU A 70 4.46 1.13 14.37
CA LEU A 70 5.23 0.78 13.17
C LEU A 70 6.61 1.46 13.14
N PHE A 71 6.69 2.74 13.50
CA PHE A 71 7.95 3.49 13.46
C PHE A 71 8.95 3.10 14.53
N SER A 72 8.49 2.77 15.74
CA SER A 72 9.41 2.35 16.82
C SER A 72 10.18 1.07 16.48
N ARG A 73 9.60 0.22 15.63
CA ARG A 73 10.22 -1.01 15.14
C ARG A 73 11.25 -0.73 14.05
N ALA A 74 10.95 0.21 13.15
CA ALA A 74 11.81 0.59 12.03
C ALA A 74 13.17 1.17 12.43
N ALA A 75 13.22 1.93 13.53
CA ALA A 75 14.45 2.52 14.03
C ALA A 75 14.44 2.62 15.57
N ARG A 76 14.76 1.50 16.24
CA ARG A 76 14.84 1.43 17.71
C ARG A 76 15.75 2.52 18.27
N GLY A 77 15.25 3.24 19.27
CA GLY A 77 15.96 4.34 19.92
C GLY A 77 15.93 5.68 19.16
N LYS A 78 15.43 5.72 17.92
CA LYS A 78 15.27 6.97 17.14
C LYS A 78 13.83 7.46 17.12
N TRP A 79 12.88 6.56 16.90
CA TRP A 79 11.45 6.86 17.00
C TRP A 79 10.84 6.08 18.16
N THR A 80 9.99 6.74 18.92
CA THR A 80 9.30 6.17 20.07
C THR A 80 7.81 6.12 19.77
N ALA A 81 7.21 4.94 19.90
CA ALA A 81 5.77 4.81 19.81
C ALA A 81 5.12 5.43 21.04
N SER A 82 3.91 5.97 20.89
CA SER A 82 3.13 6.39 22.06
C SER A 82 2.76 5.16 22.90
N PRO A 83 2.90 5.22 24.25
CA PRO A 83 2.45 4.14 25.12
C PRO A 83 0.92 3.98 25.08
N ASN A 84 0.19 5.04 24.71
CA ASN A 84 -1.26 5.02 24.56
C ASN A 84 -1.66 4.58 23.14
N ALA A 85 -2.41 3.48 23.04
CA ALA A 85 -2.87 2.92 21.78
C ALA A 85 -3.72 3.89 20.93
N SER A 86 -4.61 4.65 21.57
CA SER A 86 -5.43 5.64 20.88
C SER A 86 -4.58 6.77 20.29
N LEU A 87 -3.52 7.20 20.99
CA LEU A 87 -2.59 8.19 20.46
C LEU A 87 -1.75 7.64 19.29
N ARG A 88 -1.41 6.34 19.29
CA ARG A 88 -0.76 5.70 18.13
C ARG A 88 -1.66 5.74 16.90
N GLN A 89 -2.94 5.44 17.07
CA GLN A 89 -3.95 5.52 16.01
C GLN A 89 -4.12 6.95 15.49
N LEU A 90 -4.20 7.96 16.36
CA LEU A 90 -4.27 9.38 15.95
C LEU A 90 -3.02 9.84 15.20
N SER A 91 -1.83 9.44 15.66
CA SER A 91 -0.56 9.73 14.98
C SER A 91 -0.51 9.07 13.59
N ALA A 92 -0.92 7.81 13.50
CA ALA A 92 -0.99 7.09 12.24
C ALA A 92 -1.98 7.71 11.27
N ARG A 93 -3.18 8.10 11.75
CA ARG A 93 -4.19 8.83 10.98
C ARG A 93 -3.64 10.12 10.42
N LEU A 94 -2.96 10.91 11.26
CA LEU A 94 -2.39 12.18 10.83
C LEU A 94 -1.29 12.00 9.79
N HIS A 95 -0.44 10.97 9.92
CA HIS A 95 0.54 10.62 8.88
C HIS A 95 -0.16 10.24 7.57
N VAL A 96 -1.19 9.39 7.61
CA VAL A 96 -1.95 9.01 6.41
C VAL A 96 -2.55 10.22 5.70
N LEU A 97 -3.14 11.16 6.45
CA LEU A 97 -3.66 12.42 5.90
C LEU A 97 -2.55 13.34 5.39
N GLY A 98 -1.38 13.30 6.05
CA GLY A 98 -0.17 14.00 5.62
C GLY A 98 0.35 13.51 4.26
N GLY A 99 0.11 12.25 3.89
CA GLY A 99 0.55 11.67 2.62
C GLY A 99 1.92 11.01 2.73
N ILE A 100 2.52 10.69 1.57
CA ILE A 100 3.71 9.84 1.53
C ILE A 100 5.03 10.62 1.54
N ASN A 101 5.04 11.93 1.28
CA ASN A 101 6.28 12.69 1.06
C ASN A 101 6.82 13.44 2.28
N ILE A 102 6.55 12.94 3.49
CA ILE A 102 6.85 13.67 4.73
C ILE A 102 8.31 13.46 5.18
N GLY A 103 9.30 13.62 4.29
CA GLY A 103 10.73 13.50 4.63
C GLY A 103 11.67 12.91 3.57
N GLU A 104 11.34 13.00 2.28
CA GLU A 104 12.12 12.42 1.15
C GLU A 104 13.65 12.70 1.12
N PRO A 105 14.50 11.85 0.47
CA PRO A 105 14.20 11.10 -0.73
C PRO A 105 14.03 9.59 -0.53
N TRP A 106 12.96 9.09 -1.14
CA TRP A 106 12.65 7.69 -1.42
C TRP A 106 13.87 6.87 -1.84
N PRO A 107 13.80 5.53 -1.71
CA PRO A 107 14.85 4.68 -2.26
C PRO A 107 15.05 5.01 -3.74
N LYS A 108 16.22 5.57 -4.05
CA LYS A 108 16.69 5.62 -5.42
C LYS A 108 17.02 4.19 -5.83
N TRP A 109 16.64 3.83 -7.04
CA TRP A 109 17.16 2.62 -7.67
C TRP A 109 18.68 2.76 -7.81
N ASP A 110 19.43 2.10 -6.93
CA ASP A 110 20.87 1.90 -7.06
C ASP A 110 21.07 0.39 -7.09
N ASP A 111 21.62 -0.13 -8.18
CA ASP A 111 21.91 -1.57 -8.35
C ASP A 111 22.76 -2.11 -7.17
N ARG A 112 23.45 -1.23 -6.43
CA ARG A 112 24.28 -1.58 -5.26
C ARG A 112 23.54 -1.67 -3.92
N ASN A 113 22.31 -1.16 -3.80
CA ASN A 113 21.50 -1.30 -2.57
C ASN A 113 20.63 -2.59 -2.59
N HIS A 114 20.93 -3.51 -3.49
CA HIS A 114 20.30 -4.82 -3.56
C HIS A 114 20.71 -5.67 -2.33
N PRO A 115 19.77 -6.24 -1.55
CA PRO A 115 20.11 -7.08 -0.39
C PRO A 115 20.82 -8.41 -0.71
N ASN A 116 21.10 -8.73 -1.98
CA ASN A 116 21.76 -9.99 -2.36
C ASN A 116 23.26 -9.89 -2.67
N HIS A 117 23.92 -8.73 -2.45
CA HIS A 117 25.36 -8.66 -2.63
C HIS A 117 26.14 -9.01 -1.36
N ARG A 118 25.94 -10.23 -0.85
CA ARG A 118 26.99 -10.95 -0.13
C ARG A 118 27.05 -12.38 -0.67
N THR A 119 28.24 -12.69 -1.20
CA THR A 119 28.73 -13.98 -1.73
C THR A 119 28.07 -14.51 -3.00
N ALA A 120 28.51 -13.98 -4.15
CA ALA A 120 28.82 -14.81 -5.30
C ALA A 120 30.06 -14.23 -5.97
N ASN A 121 31.18 -14.93 -5.80
CA ASN A 121 32.44 -14.61 -6.47
C ASN A 121 32.43 -15.37 -7.80
N ARG A 122 32.72 -14.63 -8.87
CA ARG A 122 33.09 -15.05 -10.24
C ARG A 122 32.00 -15.50 -11.22
N ASP A 123 32.09 -14.82 -12.35
CA ASP A 123 31.73 -15.20 -13.72
C ASP A 123 30.31 -15.71 -13.93
N ASP A 124 29.42 -14.81 -14.37
CA ASP A 124 28.64 -15.03 -15.59
C ASP A 124 27.90 -13.77 -16.05
N GLY A 125 27.65 -13.72 -17.35
CA GLY A 125 27.39 -12.55 -18.17
C GLY A 125 26.19 -11.66 -17.81
N HIS A 126 26.25 -10.48 -18.39
CA HIS A 126 25.25 -9.42 -18.36
C HIS A 126 23.93 -9.91 -18.99
N TYR A 127 22.98 -10.38 -18.18
CA TYR A 127 21.63 -10.77 -18.62
C TYR A 127 20.60 -9.69 -18.29
N ASP A 128 19.94 -9.22 -19.35
CA ASP A 128 18.94 -8.15 -19.35
C ASP A 128 17.60 -8.66 -18.78
N LEU A 129 17.26 -8.21 -17.57
CA LEU A 129 16.13 -8.67 -16.76
C LEU A 129 14.78 -8.07 -17.20
N PHE A 130 14.52 -8.05 -18.51
CA PHE A 130 13.20 -7.71 -19.09
C PHE A 130 12.51 -8.92 -19.73
N ALA A 131 13.20 -10.06 -19.87
CA ALA A 131 12.69 -11.26 -20.56
C ALA A 131 12.24 -12.41 -19.63
N HIS A 132 12.30 -12.26 -18.31
CA HIS A 132 11.96 -13.34 -17.36
C HIS A 132 10.70 -13.07 -16.51
N LEU A 133 9.83 -12.19 -17.00
CA LEU A 133 8.41 -12.19 -16.62
C LEU A 133 7.55 -13.06 -17.57
N ASP A 134 8.18 -13.67 -18.58
CA ASP A 134 7.50 -14.51 -19.58
C ASP A 134 7.48 -16.02 -19.20
N GLU A 135 7.97 -16.43 -18.03
CA GLU A 135 8.13 -17.87 -17.72
C GLU A 135 7.98 -18.25 -16.24
N ILE A 136 6.99 -17.68 -15.53
CA ILE A 136 6.44 -18.33 -14.32
C ILE A 136 5.00 -18.72 -14.63
N GLY A 137 4.85 -19.98 -15.04
CA GLY A 137 3.60 -20.60 -15.41
C GLY A 137 2.60 -20.60 -14.25
N TYR A 138 1.40 -20.14 -14.56
CA TYR A 138 0.20 -20.55 -13.87
C TYR A 138 0.01 -22.05 -14.13
N VAL A 139 0.08 -22.88 -13.10
CA VAL A 139 -0.55 -24.21 -13.17
C VAL A 139 -2.06 -23.97 -13.13
N SER A 140 -2.71 -24.43 -14.19
CA SER A 140 -4.15 -24.43 -14.38
C SER A 140 -4.80 -25.23 -13.26
N ALA A 141 -5.58 -24.58 -12.40
CA ALA A 141 -6.65 -25.27 -11.68
C ALA A 141 -7.79 -25.45 -12.69
N ASN A 142 -7.78 -26.57 -13.41
CA ASN A 142 -8.98 -27.10 -14.05
C ASN A 142 -9.40 -28.33 -13.26
N ASP A 143 -10.69 -28.39 -12.99
CA ASP A 143 -11.44 -29.60 -12.68
C ASP A 143 -11.10 -30.72 -13.66
N ASP A 144 -10.94 -31.94 -13.16
CA ASP A 144 -11.52 -33.16 -13.72
C ASP A 144 -11.36 -34.31 -12.70
N ASP A 145 -12.48 -34.99 -12.49
CA ASP A 145 -12.65 -36.23 -11.73
C ASP A 145 -11.82 -37.39 -12.30
N ASP A 146 -11.61 -38.41 -11.46
CA ASP A 146 -11.63 -39.86 -11.76
C ASP A 146 -10.48 -40.67 -11.10
N ASP A 147 -10.93 -41.64 -10.29
CA ASP A 147 -10.36 -42.92 -9.87
C ASP A 147 -8.90 -43.25 -10.26
N TYR A 148 -8.12 -43.73 -9.30
CA TYR A 148 -7.58 -45.10 -9.33
C TYR A 148 -7.19 -45.57 -7.92
N ASP A 149 -7.84 -46.64 -7.50
CA ASP A 149 -7.46 -47.56 -6.43
C ASP A 149 -6.13 -48.29 -6.73
N ASP A 150 -5.60 -48.87 -5.66
CA ASP A 150 -4.90 -50.16 -5.59
C ASP A 150 -3.36 -50.27 -5.68
N GLU A 151 -2.88 -50.95 -4.62
CA GLU A 151 -1.86 -52.00 -4.55
C GLU A 151 -0.36 -51.63 -4.43
N ASP A 152 0.14 -51.88 -3.20
CA ASP A 152 1.19 -52.84 -2.84
C ASP A 152 2.41 -53.01 -3.77
N ASP A 153 3.61 -52.82 -3.19
CA ASP A 153 4.64 -53.86 -3.09
C ASP A 153 5.95 -53.25 -2.52
N ASP A 154 6.19 -53.56 -1.24
CA ASP A 154 7.33 -54.33 -0.71
C ASP A 154 8.79 -54.11 -1.20
N ASP A 155 9.63 -54.09 -0.15
CA ASP A 155 10.91 -54.82 0.01
C ASP A 155 12.24 -54.05 0.21
N ASP A 156 12.79 -54.35 1.39
CA ASP A 156 14.19 -54.66 1.78
C ASP A 156 15.15 -53.50 2.15
N GLU A 157 15.53 -53.35 3.44
CA GLU A 157 16.58 -54.09 4.22
C GLU A 157 18.00 -53.61 3.80
N ASP A 158 19.04 -53.37 4.62
CA ASP A 158 19.42 -53.63 6.01
C ASP A 158 20.71 -52.80 6.32
N ASP A 159 21.20 -52.92 7.56
CA ASP A 159 22.54 -52.62 8.12
C ASP A 159 22.77 -51.17 8.62
N GLY A 160 22.97 -50.87 9.92
CA GLY A 160 23.40 -51.69 11.05
C GLY A 160 24.80 -51.28 11.53
N ASP A 161 24.91 -50.94 12.82
CA ASP A 161 26.13 -50.90 13.66
C ASP A 161 27.15 -49.74 13.48
N ASN A 162 27.86 -49.24 14.50
CA ASN A 162 27.76 -49.22 15.96
C ASN A 162 28.91 -48.30 16.48
N ASP A 163 28.82 -47.91 17.75
CA ASP A 163 29.91 -47.66 18.70
C ASP A 163 30.60 -46.29 18.90
N GLU A 164 30.76 -46.06 20.21
CA GLU A 164 31.28 -44.98 21.02
C GLU A 164 32.82 -44.86 20.96
N ASP A 165 33.38 -43.67 21.27
CA ASP A 165 34.28 -43.50 22.42
C ASP A 165 34.95 -42.11 22.50
N THR A 166 35.17 -41.73 23.76
CA THR A 166 35.78 -40.54 24.37
C THR A 166 37.31 -40.41 24.20
N ASP A 167 37.86 -39.18 24.15
CA ASP A 167 38.72 -38.57 25.20
C ASP A 167 39.64 -37.42 24.74
N GLY A 168 39.74 -36.39 25.60
CA GLY A 168 40.97 -35.69 26.04
C GLY A 168 41.86 -34.93 25.05
N HIS A 169 42.06 -33.61 25.29
CA HIS A 169 43.36 -33.10 25.78
C HIS A 169 43.37 -31.57 26.03
N GLU A 170 44.14 -31.22 27.06
CA GLU A 170 44.32 -29.94 27.74
C GLU A 170 45.15 -28.88 26.97
N SER A 171 45.05 -27.65 27.48
CA SER A 171 45.81 -26.43 27.11
C SER A 171 47.32 -26.50 27.43
N PRO A 172 48.11 -25.45 27.08
CA PRO A 172 48.38 -24.43 28.11
C PRO A 172 48.57 -22.99 27.55
N GLY A 173 48.49 -22.01 28.46
CA GLY A 173 48.48 -20.58 28.14
C GLY A 173 49.77 -19.79 28.40
N LEU A 174 49.54 -18.47 28.52
CA LEU A 174 50.30 -17.39 29.18
C LEU A 174 51.27 -16.53 28.34
N GLY A 175 51.03 -15.20 28.44
CA GLY A 175 52.02 -14.16 28.15
C GLY A 175 51.43 -12.74 28.08
N LEU A 176 51.28 -12.06 29.23
CA LEU A 176 51.21 -10.58 29.34
C LEU A 176 52.64 -10.04 29.60
N PRO A 177 52.93 -8.76 29.25
CA PRO A 177 53.16 -7.80 30.34
C PRO A 177 52.76 -6.33 30.09
N SER A 178 52.33 -5.70 31.20
CA SER A 178 52.52 -4.34 31.75
C SER A 178 52.79 -3.07 30.91
N ALA A 179 52.27 -1.97 31.48
CA ALA A 179 52.22 -0.56 31.10
C ALA A 179 53.55 0.21 31.03
N ASP A 180 53.56 1.28 30.22
CA ASP A 180 54.08 2.63 30.55
C ASP A 180 53.66 3.65 29.46
N ALA A 181 53.27 4.86 29.87
CA ALA A 181 53.01 6.04 29.03
C ALA A 181 54.19 7.03 29.13
N PRO A 182 54.39 8.01 28.21
CA PRO A 182 53.60 9.26 28.29
C PRO A 182 53.25 9.94 26.94
N GLU A 183 52.32 10.89 27.08
CA GLU A 183 51.87 12.02 26.23
C GLU A 183 52.57 12.31 24.89
N GLU A 184 51.77 12.50 23.83
CA GLU A 184 51.80 13.76 23.06
C GLU A 184 50.48 14.00 22.32
N THR A 185 50.03 15.25 22.42
CA THR A 185 48.76 15.83 22.00
C THR A 185 48.61 15.96 20.49
N SER A 186 47.50 15.47 19.92
CA SER A 186 46.84 16.13 18.78
C SER A 186 45.35 15.78 18.75
N THR A 187 44.55 16.70 19.26
CA THR A 187 43.10 16.74 19.16
C THR A 187 42.69 16.89 17.69
N SER A 188 42.19 15.83 17.08
CA SER A 188 41.28 15.94 15.93
C SER A 188 39.93 15.35 16.32
N SER A 189 39.07 16.21 16.88
CA SER A 189 37.66 15.91 17.08
C SER A 189 36.97 15.89 15.72
N ALA A 190 37.04 14.75 15.02
CA ALA A 190 36.11 14.45 13.96
C ALA A 190 34.76 14.09 14.61
N SER A 191 34.01 15.13 14.99
CA SER A 191 32.58 15.01 15.25
C SER A 191 31.91 14.69 13.91
N THR A 192 31.79 13.41 13.59
CA THR A 192 30.82 12.92 12.61
C THR A 192 29.44 13.00 13.26
N SER A 193 28.95 14.22 13.45
CA SER A 193 27.52 14.47 13.53
C SER A 193 26.97 14.25 12.13
N THR A 194 26.70 12.99 11.80
CA THR A 194 25.84 12.65 10.68
C THR A 194 24.45 13.16 11.06
N THR A 195 24.10 14.37 10.61
CA THR A 195 22.73 14.89 10.65
C THR A 195 21.80 13.82 10.09
N PHE A 196 21.05 13.17 10.98
CA PHE A 196 20.07 12.16 10.64
C PHE A 196 18.97 12.86 9.83
N SER A 197 18.99 12.68 8.52
CA SER A 197 17.83 13.03 7.71
C SER A 197 16.74 12.01 8.04
N PRO A 198 15.54 12.44 8.46
CA PRO A 198 14.45 11.54 8.71
C PRO A 198 14.05 10.96 7.35
N GLN A 199 14.52 9.75 7.06
CA GLN A 199 14.04 8.94 5.94
C GLN A 199 13.10 7.81 6.44
N PRO A 200 12.00 8.10 7.17
CA PRO A 200 11.19 7.09 7.83
C PRO A 200 10.76 5.96 6.91
N ILE A 201 10.34 6.29 5.70
CA ILE A 201 9.66 5.34 4.85
C ILE A 201 10.57 4.21 4.38
N ARG A 202 11.83 4.52 4.06
CA ARG A 202 12.82 3.50 3.66
C ARG A 202 13.05 2.45 4.74
N TYR A 203 13.16 2.89 6.00
CA TYR A 203 13.39 1.98 7.14
C TYR A 203 12.10 1.26 7.58
N THR A 204 10.95 1.89 7.35
CA THR A 204 9.66 1.40 7.82
C THR A 204 9.04 0.40 6.86
N HIS A 205 9.37 0.46 5.56
CA HIS A 205 8.80 -0.40 4.53
C HIS A 205 8.83 -1.91 4.86
N PRO A 206 9.95 -2.53 5.29
CA PRO A 206 9.97 -3.96 5.63
C PRO A 206 9.02 -4.36 6.77
N PHE A 207 8.81 -3.46 7.74
CA PHE A 207 7.88 -3.67 8.85
C PHE A 207 6.43 -3.43 8.43
N ALA A 208 6.19 -2.47 7.54
CA ALA A 208 4.87 -2.23 6.98
C ALA A 208 4.39 -3.47 6.22
N ARG A 209 5.30 -4.08 5.45
CA ARG A 209 5.05 -5.33 4.75
C ARG A 209 4.74 -6.49 5.66
N SER A 210 5.53 -6.71 6.71
CA SER A 210 5.27 -7.81 7.64
C SER A 210 3.91 -7.64 8.34
N LYS A 211 3.42 -6.40 8.51
CA LYS A 211 2.05 -6.13 9.01
C LYS A 211 0.95 -6.32 7.96
N VAL A 212 1.21 -6.02 6.68
CA VAL A 212 0.19 -6.15 5.62
C VAL A 212 0.02 -7.60 5.16
N TYR A 213 1.11 -8.35 5.00
CA TYR A 213 1.11 -9.72 4.48
C TYR A 213 0.96 -10.81 5.56
N ASP A 214 0.76 -10.43 6.82
CA ASP A 214 0.43 -11.35 7.92
C ASP A 214 -1.05 -11.75 7.84
N LEU A 215 -1.33 -12.95 7.36
CA LEU A 215 -2.68 -13.45 7.08
C LEU A 215 -3.53 -13.61 8.36
N ARG A 216 -2.88 -13.76 9.52
CA ARG A 216 -3.55 -13.73 10.85
C ARG A 216 -4.35 -12.45 11.12
N ARG A 217 -4.10 -11.38 10.35
CA ARG A 217 -4.74 -10.07 10.46
C ARG A 217 -5.88 -9.87 9.46
N TYR A 218 -6.33 -10.92 8.79
CA TYR A 218 -7.48 -10.89 7.91
C TYR A 218 -8.56 -11.73 8.57
N THR A 219 -9.57 -11.07 9.13
CA THR A 219 -10.58 -11.75 9.95
C THR A 219 -11.96 -11.26 9.58
N ALA A 220 -12.99 -12.05 9.89
CA ALA A 220 -14.36 -11.59 9.75
C ALA A 220 -14.64 -10.31 10.55
N ALA A 221 -14.04 -10.18 11.75
CA ALA A 221 -14.25 -9.04 12.65
C ALA A 221 -13.72 -7.71 12.10
N ASN A 222 -12.59 -7.73 11.37
CA ASN A 222 -12.09 -6.54 10.67
C ASN A 222 -12.55 -6.46 9.21
N MET A 223 -13.48 -7.34 8.82
CA MET A 223 -14.03 -7.40 7.47
C MET A 223 -12.95 -7.58 6.40
N TRP A 224 -11.82 -8.22 6.75
CA TRP A 224 -10.63 -8.41 5.89
C TRP A 224 -9.99 -7.11 5.37
N GLY A 225 -10.44 -5.96 5.87
CA GLY A 225 -9.99 -4.64 5.49
C GLY A 225 -9.09 -3.98 6.55
N PRO A 226 -8.74 -2.71 6.38
CA PRO A 226 -7.96 -1.96 7.35
C PRO A 226 -8.84 -1.41 8.49
N PHE A 227 -9.66 -2.28 9.08
CA PHE A 227 -10.53 -1.97 10.21
C PHE A 227 -9.99 -2.65 11.48
N THR A 228 -10.44 -2.19 12.64
CA THR A 228 -10.12 -2.83 13.92
C THR A 228 -10.75 -4.23 13.98
N ASP A 229 -10.04 -5.16 14.61
CA ASP A 229 -10.45 -6.56 14.78
C ASP A 229 -11.41 -6.79 15.96
N ASP A 230 -11.85 -5.71 16.60
CA ASP A 230 -12.82 -5.71 17.71
C ASP A 230 -14.28 -5.72 17.24
N GLY A 231 -14.53 -5.76 15.94
CA GLY A 231 -15.86 -5.73 15.35
C GLY A 231 -16.56 -4.36 15.40
N SER A 232 -15.90 -3.32 15.89
CA SER A 232 -16.49 -1.97 15.97
C SER A 232 -16.65 -1.28 14.61
N GLY A 233 -16.00 -1.83 13.57
CA GLY A 233 -15.93 -1.21 12.25
C GLY A 233 -15.15 0.10 12.22
N CYS A 234 -14.41 0.43 13.30
CA CYS A 234 -13.50 1.57 13.30
C CYS A 234 -12.30 1.30 12.39
N VAL A 235 -11.69 2.35 11.87
CA VAL A 235 -10.51 2.24 11.01
C VAL A 235 -9.27 1.92 11.86
N ASP A 236 -8.50 0.89 11.49
CA ASP A 236 -7.14 0.70 12.02
C ASP A 236 -6.17 1.56 11.20
N TRP A 237 -5.94 2.78 11.67
CA TRP A 237 -5.03 3.72 11.03
C TRP A 237 -3.57 3.26 11.02
N GLU A 238 -3.15 2.38 11.93
CA GLU A 238 -1.81 1.78 11.85
C GLU A 238 -1.71 0.76 10.71
N LYS A 239 -2.80 0.04 10.38
CA LYS A 239 -2.87 -0.80 9.16
C LYS A 239 -2.94 0.07 7.90
N VAL A 240 -3.79 1.11 7.88
CA VAL A 240 -3.84 2.06 6.74
C VAL A 240 -2.48 2.71 6.49
N GLN A 241 -1.76 3.10 7.55
CA GLN A 241 -0.42 3.65 7.44
C GLN A 241 0.57 2.65 6.81
N ALA A 242 0.52 1.38 7.21
CA ALA A 242 1.36 0.34 6.62
C ALA A 242 1.06 0.16 5.13
N ILE A 243 -0.23 0.12 4.75
CA ILE A 243 -0.69 0.06 3.35
C ILE A 243 -0.14 1.26 2.56
N MET A 244 -0.32 2.48 3.09
CA MET A 244 0.16 3.72 2.46
C MET A 244 1.67 3.68 2.20
N ILE A 245 2.45 3.18 3.17
CA ILE A 245 3.91 3.07 3.06
C ILE A 245 4.31 2.10 1.93
N ILE A 246 3.66 0.93 1.83
CA ILE A 246 3.96 -0.05 0.77
C ILE A 246 3.59 0.50 -0.61
N ILE A 247 2.40 1.09 -0.73
CA ILE A 247 1.92 1.69 -1.98
C ILE A 247 2.85 2.82 -2.42
N GLY A 248 3.17 3.75 -1.52
CA GLY A 248 4.05 4.88 -1.79
C GLY A 248 5.46 4.43 -2.19
N PHE A 249 6.02 3.43 -1.51
CA PHE A 249 7.34 2.89 -1.84
C PHE A 249 7.38 2.30 -3.25
N ASN A 250 6.44 1.42 -3.58
CA ASN A 250 6.41 0.76 -4.88
C ASN A 250 6.04 1.73 -6.03
N TYR A 251 5.11 2.66 -5.79
CA TYR A 251 4.72 3.68 -6.76
C TYR A 251 5.89 4.61 -7.11
N ASN A 252 6.69 5.02 -6.11
CA ASN A 252 7.88 5.84 -6.36
C ASN A 252 8.95 5.09 -7.14
N LEU A 253 9.22 3.82 -6.80
CA LEU A 253 10.15 2.98 -7.56
C LEU A 253 9.71 2.82 -9.02
N TYR A 254 8.41 2.59 -9.26
CA TYR A 254 7.84 2.48 -10.60
C TYR A 254 7.99 3.80 -11.38
N SER A 255 7.59 4.91 -10.77
CA SER A 255 7.66 6.25 -11.37
C SER A 255 9.09 6.65 -11.71
N ASP A 256 10.04 6.32 -10.84
CA ASP A 256 11.46 6.56 -11.07
C ASP A 256 12.04 5.75 -12.23
N ARG A 257 11.61 4.50 -12.42
CA ARG A 257 12.02 3.71 -13.59
C ARG A 257 11.53 4.34 -14.89
N LEU A 258 10.25 4.74 -14.94
CA LEU A 258 9.68 5.44 -16.09
C LEU A 258 10.43 6.76 -16.40
N ARG A 259 10.84 7.51 -15.36
CA ARG A 259 11.63 8.74 -15.50
C ARG A 259 13.00 8.49 -16.16
N ARG A 260 13.64 7.34 -15.90
CA ARG A 260 14.95 7.00 -16.50
C ARG A 260 14.82 6.41 -17.91
N SER A 261 13.78 5.61 -18.15
CA SER A 261 13.57 4.96 -19.44
C SER A 261 13.03 5.90 -20.52
N SER A 262 12.42 7.03 -20.15
CA SER A 262 11.90 8.00 -21.11
C SER A 262 12.85 9.19 -21.31
N ALA A 263 13.39 9.35 -22.52
CA ALA A 263 14.06 10.58 -22.98
C ALA A 263 13.07 11.76 -23.18
N ARG A 264 12.03 11.84 -22.34
CA ARG A 264 10.96 12.84 -22.49
C ARG A 264 11.31 14.10 -21.69
N PRO A 265 11.27 15.29 -22.31
CA PRO A 265 11.59 16.53 -21.62
C PRO A 265 10.61 16.77 -20.46
N ALA A 266 11.13 17.39 -19.40
CA ALA A 266 10.44 17.73 -18.15
C ALA A 266 9.15 18.58 -18.29
N ARG A 267 8.69 18.90 -19.51
CA ARG A 267 7.48 19.68 -19.80
C ARG A 267 6.19 18.86 -19.80
N ILE A 268 6.25 17.52 -19.94
CA ILE A 268 5.11 16.63 -19.63
C ILE A 268 5.14 16.25 -18.13
N ARG A 269 5.49 17.20 -17.26
CA ARG A 269 5.34 17.07 -15.80
C ARG A 269 4.12 17.82 -15.27
N GLN A 270 3.52 18.69 -16.09
CA GLN A 270 2.50 19.65 -15.63
C GLN A 270 1.05 19.24 -15.94
N SER A 271 0.82 18.10 -16.60
CA SER A 271 -0.52 17.76 -17.14
C SER A 271 -1.28 16.66 -16.41
N SER A 272 -0.72 16.05 -15.35
CA SER A 272 -1.49 15.17 -14.47
C SER A 272 -1.34 15.67 -13.03
N GLY A 273 -2.02 16.76 -12.69
CA GLY A 273 -2.03 17.35 -11.34
C GLY A 273 -2.65 16.47 -10.25
N ASN A 274 -2.66 15.14 -10.43
CA ASN A 274 -3.36 14.15 -9.62
C ASN A 274 -2.39 13.04 -9.16
N GLU A 275 -1.26 13.43 -8.58
CA GLU A 275 -0.47 12.54 -7.71
C GLU A 275 -1.05 12.65 -6.30
N PRO A 276 -1.95 11.73 -5.90
CA PRO A 276 -2.84 11.92 -4.75
C PRO A 276 -2.09 12.03 -3.43
N TRP A 277 -0.83 11.60 -3.34
CA TRP A 277 -0.08 11.50 -2.08
C TRP A 277 1.13 12.43 -1.98
N ASP A 278 1.41 13.23 -3.02
CA ASP A 278 2.69 13.90 -3.15
C ASP A 278 2.82 15.18 -2.34
N GLY A 279 1.71 15.91 -2.17
CA GLY A 279 1.65 17.10 -1.33
C GLY A 279 1.28 16.79 0.11
N VAL A 280 2.00 17.40 1.07
CA VAL A 280 1.66 17.31 2.50
C VAL A 280 0.26 17.89 2.72
N PHE A 281 -0.67 17.11 3.27
CA PHE A 281 -2.09 17.47 3.44
C PHE A 281 -2.83 17.94 2.18
N SER A 282 -2.26 17.78 0.98
CA SER A 282 -2.90 18.19 -0.28
C SER A 282 -4.09 17.30 -0.60
N GLY A 283 -5.20 17.91 -1.05
CA GLY A 283 -6.34 17.15 -1.57
C GLY A 283 -7.08 16.30 -0.53
N ILE A 284 -6.94 16.60 0.77
CA ILE A 284 -7.64 15.87 1.85
C ILE A 284 -9.04 16.41 2.17
N ALA A 285 -9.33 17.65 1.77
CA ALA A 285 -10.61 18.27 2.10
C ALA A 285 -11.75 17.58 1.34
N THR A 286 -12.96 17.69 1.89
CA THR A 286 -14.19 17.40 1.13
C THR A 286 -14.15 18.17 -0.19
N ASP A 287 -14.64 17.60 -1.29
CA ASP A 287 -14.71 18.25 -2.61
C ASP A 287 -13.38 18.78 -3.17
N SER A 288 -12.24 18.31 -2.65
CA SER A 288 -10.93 18.74 -3.11
C SER A 288 -10.49 18.10 -4.43
N TYR A 289 -11.18 17.06 -4.90
CA TYR A 289 -10.90 16.43 -6.18
C TYR A 289 -11.20 17.39 -7.34
N VAL A 290 -10.28 17.44 -8.30
CA VAL A 290 -10.42 18.20 -9.55
C VAL A 290 -10.26 17.26 -10.73
N SER A 291 -11.29 17.23 -11.57
CA SER A 291 -11.30 16.41 -12.79
C SER A 291 -10.27 16.89 -13.80
N CYS A 292 -9.41 15.98 -14.24
CA CYS A 292 -8.50 16.21 -15.35
C CYS A 292 -9.15 15.73 -16.65
N ARG A 293 -9.07 16.53 -17.72
CA ARG A 293 -9.56 16.08 -19.03
C ARG A 293 -8.68 14.97 -19.58
N MET A 294 -9.32 13.88 -19.98
CA MET A 294 -8.62 12.72 -20.52
C MET A 294 -8.50 12.78 -22.05
N PRO A 295 -7.38 12.34 -22.63
CA PRO A 295 -7.26 12.20 -24.08
C PRO A 295 -8.12 11.03 -24.57
N GLY A 296 -8.89 11.25 -25.62
CA GLY A 296 -9.79 10.25 -26.21
C GLY A 296 -11.19 10.79 -26.46
N GLN A 297 -12.05 9.97 -27.05
CA GLN A 297 -13.46 10.32 -27.22
C GLN A 297 -14.18 10.11 -25.90
N VAL A 298 -14.71 11.18 -25.34
CA VAL A 298 -15.49 11.14 -24.09
C VAL A 298 -16.82 10.46 -24.35
N ARG A 299 -17.11 9.45 -23.55
CA ARG A 299 -18.40 8.77 -23.52
C ARG A 299 -19.26 9.39 -22.42
N PRO A 300 -20.50 9.81 -22.71
CA PRO A 300 -21.43 10.26 -21.68
C PRO A 300 -21.74 9.15 -20.67
N SER A 301 -22.00 9.53 -19.41
CA SER A 301 -22.51 8.61 -18.41
C SER A 301 -23.83 7.97 -18.87
N ILE A 302 -23.99 6.70 -18.54
CA ILE A 302 -25.19 5.92 -18.84
C ILE A 302 -26.34 6.32 -17.90
N ARG A 303 -26.02 6.73 -16.66
CA ARG A 303 -26.98 7.00 -15.58
C ARG A 303 -26.72 8.36 -14.92
N PRO A 304 -26.84 9.48 -15.67
CA PRO A 304 -26.64 10.81 -15.12
C PRO A 304 -27.64 11.16 -13.99
N ASP A 305 -28.79 10.49 -13.97
CA ASP A 305 -29.77 10.55 -12.89
C ASP A 305 -29.22 10.02 -11.57
N LEU A 306 -28.48 8.91 -11.60
CA LEU A 306 -27.87 8.32 -10.41
C LEU A 306 -26.58 9.04 -10.02
N ASP A 307 -25.80 9.49 -10.99
CA ASP A 307 -24.58 10.28 -10.72
C ASP A 307 -24.90 11.54 -9.92
N ALA A 308 -26.05 12.17 -10.17
CA ALA A 308 -26.50 13.35 -9.43
C ALA A 308 -26.90 13.04 -7.96
N LEU A 309 -27.22 11.79 -7.66
CA LEU A 309 -27.59 11.32 -6.30
C LEU A 309 -26.39 10.75 -5.53
N ASP A 310 -25.29 10.43 -6.21
CA ASP A 310 -24.10 9.81 -5.64
C ASP A 310 -23.26 10.81 -4.83
N PRO A 311 -23.18 10.68 -3.48
CA PRO A 311 -22.37 11.57 -2.67
C PRO A 311 -20.87 11.24 -2.70
N TYR A 312 -20.47 10.07 -3.20
CA TYR A 312 -19.06 9.62 -3.21
C TYR A 312 -18.34 9.99 -4.50
N GLY A 313 -19.06 10.31 -5.57
CA GLY A 313 -18.49 10.74 -6.85
C GLY A 313 -17.78 9.60 -7.60
N VAL A 314 -18.40 8.42 -7.63
CA VAL A 314 -17.89 7.17 -8.19
C VAL A 314 -17.67 7.24 -9.70
N THR A 315 -18.65 7.72 -10.46
CA THR A 315 -18.61 7.66 -11.93
C THR A 315 -17.43 8.44 -12.49
N GLY A 316 -16.62 7.78 -13.34
CA GLY A 316 -15.48 8.40 -14.01
C GLY A 316 -14.30 7.45 -14.19
N SER A 317 -13.14 8.01 -14.54
CA SER A 317 -11.88 7.30 -14.71
C SER A 317 -11.03 7.35 -13.44
N TRP A 318 -10.46 6.20 -13.08
CA TRP A 318 -9.63 6.02 -11.88
C TRP A 318 -8.31 5.34 -12.22
N MET A 319 -7.33 5.52 -11.33
CA MET A 319 -6.13 4.70 -11.28
C MET A 319 -6.21 3.75 -10.10
N ARG A 320 -5.68 2.53 -10.25
CA ARG A 320 -5.58 1.54 -9.19
C ARG A 320 -4.17 0.95 -9.13
N VAL A 321 -3.65 0.83 -7.92
CA VAL A 321 -2.42 0.09 -7.61
C VAL A 321 -2.78 -1.17 -6.87
N VAL A 322 -2.10 -2.26 -7.22
CA VAL A 322 -2.10 -3.52 -6.48
C VAL A 322 -0.65 -3.94 -6.29
N CYS A 323 -0.24 -4.19 -5.04
CA CYS A 323 1.03 -4.86 -4.77
C CYS A 323 0.76 -6.26 -4.23
N PHE A 324 1.67 -7.19 -4.52
CA PHE A 324 1.54 -8.58 -4.09
C PHE A 324 2.91 -9.25 -3.95
N LEU A 325 2.96 -10.32 -3.15
CA LEU A 325 4.09 -11.25 -3.14
C LEU A 325 3.79 -12.41 -4.07
N ASP A 326 4.84 -13.08 -4.55
CA ASP A 326 4.66 -14.42 -5.11
C ASP A 326 3.96 -15.31 -4.07
N TYR A 327 3.10 -16.21 -4.55
CA TYR A 327 2.32 -17.06 -3.65
C TYR A 327 3.22 -17.93 -2.78
N ASN A 328 4.33 -18.47 -3.33
CA ASN A 328 5.24 -19.31 -2.55
C ASN A 328 5.91 -18.52 -1.42
N ASP A 329 6.26 -17.25 -1.68
CA ASP A 329 6.84 -16.36 -0.69
C ASP A 329 5.84 -15.96 0.39
N LEU A 330 4.59 -15.67 0.01
CA LEU A 330 3.50 -15.36 0.95
C LEU A 330 3.19 -16.57 1.84
N TYR A 331 3.08 -17.75 1.22
CA TYR A 331 2.83 -19.01 1.91
C TYR A 331 3.99 -19.33 2.86
N ALA A 332 5.22 -19.19 2.39
CA ALA A 332 6.42 -19.37 3.21
C ALA A 332 6.43 -18.44 4.43
N PHE A 333 6.08 -17.17 4.24
CA PHE A 333 6.04 -16.20 5.33
C PHE A 333 4.98 -16.53 6.40
N ASN A 334 3.84 -17.10 5.99
CA ASN A 334 2.72 -17.34 6.90
C ASN A 334 2.73 -18.73 7.54
N PHE A 335 3.17 -19.78 6.83
CA PHE A 335 2.87 -21.17 7.17
C PHE A 335 4.08 -22.10 7.27
N LYS A 336 5.31 -21.70 6.88
CA LYS A 336 6.49 -22.59 7.01
C LYS A 336 7.00 -22.75 8.44
N SER A 337 6.56 -21.91 9.36
CA SER A 337 6.96 -21.94 10.76
C SER A 337 5.73 -21.71 11.63
N ASP A 338 5.80 -22.17 12.88
CA ASP A 338 4.72 -21.95 13.83
C ASP A 338 4.35 -20.46 13.88
N PRO A 339 3.04 -20.13 13.82
CA PRO A 339 2.61 -18.76 13.87
C PRO A 339 3.04 -18.15 15.21
N PRO A 340 3.52 -16.89 15.23
CA PRO A 340 3.73 -16.19 16.49
C PRO A 340 2.40 -16.07 17.25
N GLU A 341 2.45 -15.67 18.51
CA GLU A 341 1.25 -15.28 19.26
C GLU A 341 0.44 -14.23 18.47
N SER A 342 -0.89 -14.25 18.58
CA SER A 342 -1.78 -13.38 17.82
C SER A 342 -1.49 -11.88 18.03
N THR A 343 -1.09 -11.52 19.25
CA THR A 343 -0.71 -10.16 19.63
C THR A 343 0.71 -9.77 19.22
N GLN A 344 1.53 -10.74 18.81
CA GLN A 344 2.92 -10.52 18.45
C GLN A 344 3.07 -10.15 16.97
N ASP A 345 3.73 -9.02 16.74
CA ASP A 345 4.15 -8.57 15.42
C ASP A 345 5.25 -9.48 14.83
N ARG A 346 5.16 -9.79 13.53
CA ARG A 346 6.18 -10.53 12.78
C ARG A 346 7.41 -9.67 12.46
N GLU A 347 8.59 -10.27 12.46
CA GLU A 347 9.88 -9.69 12.02
C GLU A 347 9.81 -9.06 10.61
N PRO A 348 10.71 -8.11 10.27
CA PRO A 348 10.62 -7.36 9.02
C PRO A 348 10.73 -8.27 7.79
N LEU A 349 9.90 -8.01 6.79
CA LEU A 349 9.84 -8.79 5.55
C LEU A 349 10.50 -8.01 4.39
N THR A 350 11.49 -8.62 3.74
CA THR A 350 12.32 -7.98 2.70
C THR A 350 12.08 -8.53 1.28
N THR A 351 11.32 -9.61 1.13
CA THR A 351 11.04 -10.31 -0.14
C THR A 351 10.48 -9.41 -1.23
N ARG A 352 11.00 -9.30 -2.45
CA ARG A 352 10.49 -8.25 -3.36
C ARG A 352 8.98 -8.36 -3.71
N GLU A 353 8.24 -7.25 -3.60
CA GLU A 353 6.85 -7.19 -4.10
C GLU A 353 6.79 -7.00 -5.62
N ALA A 354 5.75 -7.59 -6.22
CA ALA A 354 5.24 -7.20 -7.53
C ALA A 354 4.30 -6.01 -7.41
N PHE A 355 4.20 -5.22 -8.48
CA PHE A 355 3.40 -3.99 -8.56
C PHE A 355 2.66 -3.94 -9.89
N ARG A 356 1.35 -3.70 -9.85
CA ARG A 356 0.51 -3.47 -11.04
C ARG A 356 -0.19 -2.11 -10.92
N LEU A 357 -0.12 -1.34 -12.01
CA LEU A 357 -0.87 -0.10 -12.19
C LEU A 357 -1.97 -0.33 -13.23
N LEU A 358 -3.20 -0.02 -12.85
CA LEU A 358 -4.40 -0.27 -13.64
C LEU A 358 -5.18 1.03 -13.81
N ARG A 359 -5.89 1.15 -14.93
CA ARG A 359 -6.90 2.17 -15.18
C ARG A 359 -8.28 1.55 -15.02
N LEU A 360 -9.14 2.20 -14.25
CA LEU A 360 -10.55 1.80 -14.12
C LEU A 360 -11.46 2.83 -14.81
N GLN A 361 -12.59 2.36 -15.32
CA GLN A 361 -13.72 3.21 -15.70
C GLN A 361 -14.97 2.72 -14.98
N LEU A 362 -15.47 3.51 -14.02
CA LEU A 362 -16.56 3.15 -13.12
C LEU A 362 -17.83 3.94 -13.46
N ASN A 363 -18.99 3.30 -13.30
CA ASN A 363 -20.32 3.89 -13.47
C ASN A 363 -21.21 3.46 -12.30
N VAL A 364 -21.99 4.40 -11.76
CA VAL A 364 -23.03 4.10 -10.77
C VAL A 364 -24.15 3.28 -11.42
N THR A 365 -24.61 2.25 -10.70
CA THR A 365 -25.67 1.35 -11.15
C THR A 365 -26.93 1.42 -10.28
N SER A 366 -26.78 1.67 -8.99
CA SER A 366 -27.89 1.93 -8.06
C SER A 366 -27.43 2.80 -6.89
N VAL A 367 -28.38 3.51 -6.28
CA VAL A 367 -28.22 4.29 -5.05
C VAL A 367 -29.35 3.88 -4.13
N GLU A 368 -29.02 3.32 -2.99
CA GLU A 368 -29.97 2.74 -2.03
C GLU A 368 -29.90 3.52 -0.70
N ASP A 369 -31.04 3.59 -0.01
CA ASP A 369 -31.08 4.16 1.33
C ASP A 369 -30.22 3.33 2.30
N PRO A 370 -29.57 3.95 3.29
CA PRO A 370 -28.76 3.20 4.27
C PRO A 370 -29.62 2.25 5.08
N ASN A 371 -29.07 1.08 5.39
CA ASN A 371 -29.67 0.14 6.34
C ASN A 371 -28.82 0.05 7.61
N PRO A 372 -29.27 0.64 8.74
CA PRO A 372 -28.55 0.54 10.02
C PRO A 372 -28.34 -0.89 10.50
N GLU A 373 -29.20 -1.84 10.12
CA GLU A 373 -29.05 -3.26 10.46
C GLU A 373 -27.84 -3.90 9.77
N ASP A 374 -27.45 -3.39 8.61
CA ASP A 374 -26.26 -3.82 7.85
C ASP A 374 -24.98 -3.08 8.28
N GLY A 375 -25.06 -2.26 9.34
CA GLY A 375 -23.94 -1.45 9.84
C GLY A 375 -23.68 -0.17 9.04
N ASP A 376 -24.66 0.26 8.23
CA ASP A 376 -24.58 1.51 7.48
C ASP A 376 -24.74 2.73 8.40
N GLY A 377 -24.11 3.82 7.99
CA GLY A 377 -24.25 5.14 8.61
C GLY A 377 -25.47 5.89 8.10
N ASP A 378 -25.36 7.21 8.05
CA ASP A 378 -26.42 8.15 7.67
C ASP A 378 -26.40 8.55 6.18
N MET A 379 -25.67 7.81 5.34
CA MET A 379 -25.47 8.12 3.92
C MET A 379 -25.83 6.93 3.03
N PRO A 380 -26.32 7.17 1.79
CA PRO A 380 -26.76 6.10 0.90
C PRO A 380 -25.64 5.10 0.55
N VAL A 381 -26.03 3.89 0.18
CA VAL A 381 -25.15 2.87 -0.39
C VAL A 381 -25.16 3.03 -1.91
N VAL A 382 -23.99 3.29 -2.48
CA VAL A 382 -23.83 3.45 -3.93
C VAL A 382 -23.19 2.21 -4.50
N HIS A 383 -23.89 1.56 -5.44
CA HIS A 383 -23.37 0.42 -6.18
C HIS A 383 -22.83 0.88 -7.52
N PHE A 384 -21.75 0.26 -7.96
CA PHE A 384 -21.10 0.61 -9.22
C PHE A 384 -20.53 -0.60 -9.94
N GLN A 385 -20.33 -0.42 -11.24
CA GLN A 385 -19.70 -1.39 -12.13
C GLN A 385 -18.79 -0.70 -13.14
N GLY A 386 -17.87 -1.45 -13.74
CA GLY A 386 -16.88 -0.88 -14.63
C GLY A 386 -15.90 -1.87 -15.24
N THR A 387 -14.88 -1.30 -15.88
CA THR A 387 -13.73 -2.04 -16.42
C THR A 387 -12.47 -1.74 -15.63
N SER A 388 -11.56 -2.70 -15.60
CA SER A 388 -10.21 -2.59 -15.04
C SER A 388 -9.22 -3.07 -16.10
N ARG A 389 -8.24 -2.24 -16.45
CA ARG A 389 -7.27 -2.51 -17.51
C ARG A 389 -5.85 -2.18 -17.07
N SER A 390 -4.91 -3.07 -17.33
CA SER A 390 -3.50 -2.81 -17.03
C SER A 390 -2.92 -1.71 -17.92
N THR A 391 -2.15 -0.78 -17.34
CA THR A 391 -1.51 0.28 -18.13
C THR A 391 -0.24 -0.18 -18.86
N SER A 392 0.37 -1.28 -18.43
CA SER A 392 1.63 -1.82 -19.00
C SER A 392 1.46 -3.15 -19.73
N MET A 393 0.41 -3.91 -19.42
CA MET A 393 0.17 -5.27 -19.93
C MET A 393 -1.27 -5.38 -20.43
N ALA A 394 -1.78 -4.38 -21.16
CA ALA A 394 -3.15 -4.37 -21.66
C ALA A 394 -3.46 -5.57 -22.58
N TRP A 395 -2.43 -6.22 -23.13
CA TRP A 395 -2.54 -7.42 -23.96
C TRP A 395 -2.72 -8.72 -23.16
N ASP A 396 -2.40 -8.74 -21.86
CA ASP A 396 -2.54 -9.92 -21.00
C ASP A 396 -4.02 -10.08 -20.56
N PRO A 397 -4.72 -11.17 -20.92
CA PRO A 397 -6.09 -11.43 -20.50
C PRO A 397 -6.27 -11.46 -18.98
N ASN A 398 -5.26 -11.93 -18.24
CA ASN A 398 -5.26 -11.95 -16.76
C ASN A 398 -4.96 -10.58 -16.16
N ALA A 399 -4.63 -9.58 -16.98
CA ALA A 399 -4.39 -8.20 -16.53
C ALA A 399 -5.60 -7.28 -16.73
N ASN A 400 -6.69 -7.80 -17.30
CA ASN A 400 -7.92 -7.07 -17.57
C ASN A 400 -9.11 -7.77 -16.91
N SER A 401 -9.94 -7.00 -16.21
CA SER A 401 -11.13 -7.54 -15.53
C SER A 401 -12.32 -6.60 -15.66
N GLN A 402 -13.52 -7.13 -15.44
CA GLN A 402 -14.64 -6.30 -15.03
C GLN A 402 -14.50 -6.00 -13.53
N ILE A 403 -15.13 -4.93 -13.08
CA ILE A 403 -15.16 -4.58 -11.66
C ILE A 403 -16.58 -4.21 -11.25
N ARG A 404 -16.99 -4.66 -10.07
CA ARG A 404 -18.21 -4.19 -9.40
C ARG A 404 -17.89 -3.87 -7.95
N GLY A 405 -18.71 -3.06 -7.31
CA GLY A 405 -18.46 -2.72 -5.92
C GLY A 405 -19.52 -1.84 -5.29
N THR A 406 -19.28 -1.50 -4.03
CA THR A 406 -20.11 -0.56 -3.27
C THR A 406 -19.25 0.47 -2.55
N ALA A 407 -19.78 1.69 -2.44
CA ALA A 407 -19.28 2.73 -1.56
C ALA A 407 -20.38 3.09 -0.54
N ARG A 408 -20.03 3.13 0.74
CA ARG A 408 -20.97 3.42 1.82
C ARG A 408 -20.26 4.06 3.02
N LYS A 409 -21.00 4.83 3.82
CA LYS A 409 -20.54 5.25 5.15
C LYS A 409 -20.88 4.17 6.16
N THR A 410 -19.92 3.77 6.99
CA THR A 410 -20.15 2.84 8.11
C THR A 410 -20.76 3.57 9.30
N ALA A 411 -21.34 2.82 10.25
CA ALA A 411 -21.80 3.37 11.53
C ALA A 411 -20.70 4.11 12.32
N SER A 412 -19.43 3.69 12.16
CA SER A 412 -18.25 4.36 12.74
C SER A 412 -17.86 5.66 12.02
N GLY A 413 -18.50 5.99 10.89
CA GLY A 413 -18.28 7.20 10.11
C GLY A 413 -17.21 7.09 9.01
N ALA A 414 -16.60 5.92 8.83
CA ALA A 414 -15.64 5.68 7.74
C ALA A 414 -16.37 5.51 6.40
N ILE A 415 -15.79 6.00 5.30
CA ILE A 415 -16.32 5.71 3.96
C ILE A 415 -15.63 4.45 3.45
N ARG A 416 -16.35 3.33 3.51
CA ARG A 416 -15.88 2.01 3.11
C ARG A 416 -16.17 1.76 1.63
N TRP A 417 -15.17 1.21 0.95
CA TRP A 417 -15.24 0.77 -0.42
C TRP A 417 -14.97 -0.73 -0.50
N THR A 418 -15.92 -1.46 -1.08
CA THR A 418 -15.78 -2.89 -1.38
C THR A 418 -15.75 -3.06 -2.89
N THR A 419 -14.78 -3.81 -3.42
CA THR A 419 -14.73 -4.11 -4.86
C THR A 419 -14.52 -5.59 -5.12
N PHE A 420 -15.02 -6.07 -6.24
CA PHE A 420 -14.83 -7.41 -6.77
C PHE A 420 -14.25 -7.29 -8.17
N SER A 421 -13.18 -8.05 -8.44
CA SER A 421 -12.57 -8.14 -9.77
C SER A 421 -13.03 -9.43 -10.44
N LEU A 422 -13.67 -9.28 -11.60
CA LEU A 422 -14.32 -10.36 -12.33
C LEU A 422 -13.52 -10.70 -13.60
N PHE A 423 -13.14 -11.97 -13.73
CA PHE A 423 -12.43 -12.52 -14.87
C PHE A 423 -13.33 -13.57 -15.52
N HIS A 424 -13.62 -13.40 -16.80
CA HIS A 424 -14.54 -14.28 -17.53
C HIS A 424 -15.93 -14.43 -16.88
N GLY A 425 -16.40 -13.39 -16.18
CA GLY A 425 -17.68 -13.40 -15.47
C GLY A 425 -17.60 -13.91 -14.03
N GLU A 426 -16.49 -14.56 -13.67
CA GLU A 426 -16.26 -15.10 -12.34
C GLU A 426 -15.52 -14.11 -11.45
N GLU A 427 -16.01 -13.95 -10.23
CA GLU A 427 -15.26 -13.22 -9.21
C GLU A 427 -13.97 -13.98 -8.92
N ARG A 428 -12.88 -13.26 -8.70
CA ARG A 428 -11.62 -13.86 -8.21
C ARG A 428 -11.07 -13.13 -7.01
N TRP A 429 -11.02 -11.80 -7.11
CA TRP A 429 -10.42 -10.96 -6.07
C TRP A 429 -11.46 -10.04 -5.47
N ARG A 430 -11.41 -9.90 -4.15
CA ARG A 430 -12.14 -8.89 -3.40
C ARG A 430 -11.17 -7.83 -2.87
N SER A 431 -11.67 -6.64 -2.61
CA SER A 431 -10.93 -5.63 -1.86
C SER A 431 -11.80 -4.87 -0.89
N GLU A 432 -11.22 -4.47 0.23
CA GLU A 432 -11.85 -3.69 1.28
C GLU A 432 -10.93 -2.51 1.61
N GLY A 433 -11.45 -1.30 1.45
CA GLY A 433 -10.68 -0.07 1.61
C GLY A 433 -11.48 1.05 2.26
N VAL A 434 -10.75 2.06 2.71
CA VAL A 434 -11.28 3.27 3.32
C VAL A 434 -10.86 4.51 2.53
N GLN A 435 -11.80 5.41 2.28
CA GLN A 435 -11.51 6.69 1.66
C GLN A 435 -10.69 7.58 2.60
N ILE A 436 -9.69 8.24 2.04
CA ILE A 436 -8.79 9.12 2.79
C ILE A 436 -9.24 10.57 2.59
N GLY A 437 -9.36 11.32 3.69
CA GLY A 437 -9.86 12.69 3.67
C GLY A 437 -11.38 12.78 3.69
N GLY A 438 -11.91 13.93 3.27
CA GLY A 438 -13.34 14.20 3.19
C GLY A 438 -14.04 13.49 2.01
N LEU A 439 -15.35 13.69 1.89
CA LEU A 439 -16.13 13.18 0.75
C LEU A 439 -15.58 13.76 -0.56
N ARG A 440 -15.42 12.95 -1.61
CA ARG A 440 -14.84 13.38 -2.90
C ARG A 440 -13.47 14.06 -2.74
N SER A 441 -12.68 13.57 -1.78
CA SER A 441 -11.27 13.93 -1.58
C SER A 441 -10.41 13.41 -2.73
N ALA A 442 -9.38 14.18 -3.10
CA ALA A 442 -8.43 13.77 -4.13
C ALA A 442 -7.47 12.64 -3.68
N ARG A 443 -7.41 12.32 -2.38
CA ARG A 443 -6.50 11.29 -1.84
C ARG A 443 -6.86 9.84 -2.22
N GLY A 444 -8.08 9.62 -2.68
CA GLY A 444 -8.58 8.30 -3.04
C GLY A 444 -8.78 7.37 -1.83
N ILE A 445 -8.59 6.08 -2.07
CA ILE A 445 -8.89 4.98 -1.15
C ILE A 445 -7.64 4.14 -0.93
N LEU A 446 -7.43 3.70 0.31
CA LEU A 446 -6.40 2.74 0.71
C LEU A 446 -7.05 1.51 1.32
N GLY A 447 -6.59 0.32 0.96
CA GLY A 447 -7.20 -0.93 1.43
C GLY A 447 -6.35 -2.16 1.22
N ASN A 448 -6.96 -3.31 1.50
CA ASN A 448 -6.41 -4.62 1.16
C ASN A 448 -7.19 -5.20 -0.02
N TRP A 449 -6.52 -6.01 -0.83
CA TRP A 449 -7.15 -6.97 -1.72
C TRP A 449 -6.83 -8.39 -1.22
N PHE A 450 -7.72 -9.33 -1.48
CA PHE A 450 -7.63 -10.72 -1.02
C PHE A 450 -8.50 -11.65 -1.88
N ASP A 451 -8.40 -12.95 -1.62
CA ASP A 451 -9.26 -13.96 -2.25
C ASP A 451 -10.76 -13.69 -2.00
N LYS A 452 -11.61 -13.89 -3.01
CA LYS A 452 -13.04 -13.58 -2.88
C LYS A 452 -13.76 -14.41 -1.81
N ASP A 453 -13.32 -15.64 -1.59
CA ASP A 453 -13.99 -16.64 -0.76
C ASP A 453 -13.51 -16.60 0.69
N TYR A 454 -12.67 -15.62 1.03
CA TYR A 454 -12.06 -15.49 2.35
C TYR A 454 -11.22 -16.72 2.72
N ASP A 455 -10.53 -17.31 1.74
CA ASP A 455 -9.59 -18.39 1.99
C ASP A 455 -8.45 -17.90 2.91
N ASP A 456 -8.30 -18.55 4.05
CA ASP A 456 -7.27 -18.27 5.06
C ASP A 456 -5.84 -18.49 4.51
N HIS A 457 -5.70 -19.31 3.46
CA HIS A 457 -4.44 -19.51 2.73
C HIS A 457 -4.37 -18.68 1.44
N GLY A 458 -5.45 -17.97 1.12
CA GLY A 458 -5.59 -17.19 -0.09
C GLY A 458 -4.60 -16.02 -0.15
N PRO A 459 -4.27 -15.55 -1.37
CA PRO A 459 -3.39 -14.41 -1.53
C PRO A 459 -4.04 -13.13 -1.00
N ALA A 460 -3.22 -12.25 -0.41
CA ALA A 460 -3.66 -10.93 0.03
C ALA A 460 -2.55 -9.89 -0.11
N GLY A 461 -2.91 -8.62 -0.19
CA GLY A 461 -1.95 -7.52 -0.26
C GLY A 461 -2.59 -6.13 -0.25
N PRO A 462 -1.77 -5.07 -0.34
CA PRO A 462 -2.29 -3.71 -0.33
C PRO A 462 -2.81 -3.29 -1.71
N THR A 463 -3.85 -2.47 -1.70
CA THR A 463 -4.39 -1.81 -2.90
C THR A 463 -4.71 -0.34 -2.60
N ALA A 464 -4.66 0.47 -3.64
CA ALA A 464 -5.09 1.86 -3.59
C ALA A 464 -5.80 2.23 -4.89
N PHE A 465 -6.78 3.13 -4.84
CA PHE A 465 -7.38 3.70 -6.05
C PHE A 465 -7.70 5.18 -5.85
N TRP A 466 -7.51 5.99 -6.90
CA TRP A 466 -7.78 7.42 -6.88
C TRP A 466 -8.38 7.89 -8.20
N LYS A 467 -9.31 8.84 -8.12
CA LYS A 467 -9.99 9.37 -9.28
C LYS A 467 -9.06 10.29 -10.05
N ILE A 468 -9.09 10.20 -11.37
CA ILE A 468 -8.28 11.05 -12.25
C ILE A 468 -9.13 11.93 -13.16
N SER A 469 -10.35 11.50 -13.49
CA SER A 469 -11.26 12.24 -14.35
C SER A 469 -12.71 11.85 -14.09
N ASP A 470 -13.63 12.81 -14.25
CA ASP A 470 -15.06 12.53 -14.36
C ASP A 470 -15.41 11.98 -15.76
N ASP A 471 -14.50 12.13 -16.73
CA ASP A 471 -14.70 11.62 -18.07
C ASP A 471 -14.56 10.09 -18.10
N LEU A 472 -15.48 9.45 -18.81
CA LEU A 472 -15.35 8.09 -19.31
C LEU A 472 -14.84 8.18 -20.75
N ILE A 473 -13.94 7.29 -21.14
CA ILE A 473 -13.30 7.32 -22.46
C ILE A 473 -13.68 6.07 -23.24
N GLU A 474 -14.05 6.23 -24.50
CA GLU A 474 -14.26 5.09 -25.41
C GLU A 474 -12.99 4.26 -25.49
N GLU A 475 -13.10 2.99 -25.10
CA GLU A 475 -12.00 2.04 -25.23
C GLU A 475 -11.79 1.71 -26.71
N SER A 476 -10.61 2.01 -27.26
CA SER A 476 -10.22 1.49 -28.57
C SER A 476 -10.13 -0.04 -28.46
N GLN A 477 -10.93 -0.77 -29.25
CA GLN A 477 -10.81 -2.23 -29.29
C GLN A 477 -9.35 -2.64 -29.54
N PRO A 478 -8.81 -3.64 -28.82
CA PRO A 478 -7.50 -4.16 -29.14
C PRO A 478 -7.50 -4.66 -30.59
N PRO A 479 -6.42 -4.45 -31.35
CA PRO A 479 -6.35 -4.79 -32.78
C PRO A 479 -6.55 -6.28 -33.11
N GLY A 480 -6.66 -7.17 -32.12
CA GLY A 480 -6.95 -8.59 -32.30
C GLY A 480 -8.36 -8.90 -32.83
N ASN A 481 -9.36 -8.07 -32.52
CA ASN A 481 -10.74 -8.32 -33.00
C ASN A 481 -10.96 -7.94 -34.47
N GLN A 482 -10.14 -7.06 -35.03
CA GLN A 482 -10.21 -6.74 -36.46
C GLN A 482 -9.68 -7.90 -37.30
N PHE A 483 -8.64 -8.61 -36.83
CA PHE A 483 -8.16 -9.83 -37.49
C PHE A 483 -9.17 -10.96 -37.41
N ALA A 484 -9.82 -11.19 -36.26
CA ALA A 484 -10.86 -12.20 -36.12
C ALA A 484 -12.10 -11.91 -37.02
N MET A 485 -12.51 -10.63 -37.11
CA MET A 485 -13.57 -10.22 -38.04
C MET A 485 -13.16 -10.36 -39.51
N LEU A 486 -11.91 -10.01 -39.88
CA LEU A 486 -11.41 -10.20 -41.23
C LEU A 486 -11.30 -11.69 -41.58
N GLN A 487 -10.85 -12.53 -40.65
CA GLN A 487 -10.76 -13.98 -40.84
C GLN A 487 -12.16 -14.60 -40.99
N ALA A 488 -13.14 -14.14 -40.19
CA ALA A 488 -14.53 -14.58 -40.33
C ALA A 488 -15.16 -14.13 -41.66
N LEU A 489 -14.88 -12.90 -42.11
CA LEU A 489 -15.31 -12.41 -43.43
C LEU A 489 -14.63 -13.15 -44.59
N LEU A 490 -13.34 -13.47 -44.47
CA LEU A 490 -12.59 -14.25 -45.46
C LEU A 490 -13.08 -15.70 -45.54
N ASN A 491 -13.35 -16.33 -44.39
CA ASN A 491 -13.92 -17.69 -44.33
C ASN A 491 -15.35 -17.73 -44.90
N HIS A 492 -16.11 -16.65 -44.77
CA HIS A 492 -17.45 -16.55 -45.34
C HIS A 492 -17.45 -16.34 -46.86
N LEU A 493 -16.39 -15.71 -47.39
CA LEU A 493 -16.17 -15.51 -48.83
C LEU A 493 -15.51 -16.71 -49.52
N SER A 494 -14.79 -17.56 -48.78
CA SER A 494 -14.19 -18.80 -49.30
C SER A 494 -15.09 -20.04 -49.20
N GLY A 495 -16.29 -19.91 -48.63
CA GLY A 495 -17.26 -21.00 -48.44
C GLY A 495 -18.39 -21.06 -49.46
N ASN A 496 -18.36 -20.22 -50.49
CA ASN A 496 -19.26 -20.28 -51.64
C ASN A 496 -18.44 -20.58 -52.91
N ASP A 497 -18.05 -21.84 -53.07
CA ASP A 497 -17.81 -22.48 -54.37
C ASP A 497 -18.07 -23.99 -54.26
#